data_AF-A0A1M5H918-F1
#
_entry.id   AF-A0A1M5H918-F1
#
_cell.length_a   1.000
_cell.length_b   1.000
_cell.length_c   1.000
_cell.angle_alpha   90.00
_cell.angle_beta   90.00
_cell.angle_gamma   90.00
#
_symmetry.space_group_name_H-M   'P 1'
#
loop_
_entity.id
_entity.type
_entity.pdbx_description
1 polymer ?
#
loop_
_entity_poly.entity_id
_entity_poly.type
_entity_poly.pdbx_seq_one_letter_code
_entity_poly.pdbx_strand_id
1 'polypeptide(L)'
;MILQSLAGLPAFLVYFCTAIIAVVAYLFVYTRVTPHNEFQLIRDNDPAAAIALGLSLLGFTLPVVSAIAHSANIVDCLVWSVIALIVQIVVYFIVKIPIPNLSARIAAGELASAIWLGLASLAAGALNAASMIY
;
A
#
# COMPACT_ATOMS: atom_id res chain seq x y z
N MET A 1 13.17 23.67 -24.66
CA MET A 1 13.12 22.27 -24.19
C MET A 1 13.33 22.16 -22.69
N ILE A 2 14.47 22.58 -22.10
CA ILE A 2 14.70 22.47 -20.63
C ILE A 2 13.70 23.29 -19.79
N LEU A 3 13.41 24.55 -20.16
CA LEU A 3 12.42 25.38 -19.43
C LEU A 3 11.00 24.76 -19.42
N GLN A 4 10.66 23.97 -20.43
CA GLN A 4 9.35 23.33 -20.56
C GLN A 4 9.26 22.08 -19.67
N SER A 5 10.36 21.35 -19.50
CA SER A 5 10.48 20.28 -18.50
C SER A 5 10.42 20.83 -17.07
N LEU A 6 11.04 22.00 -16.82
CA LEU A 6 10.98 22.66 -15.51
C LEU A 6 9.59 23.25 -15.20
N ALA A 7 8.79 23.59 -16.21
CA ALA A 7 7.42 24.07 -16.00
C ALA A 7 6.50 23.00 -15.38
N GLY A 8 6.78 21.71 -15.60
CA GLY A 8 6.04 20.60 -14.98
C GLY A 8 6.53 20.23 -13.56
N LEU A 9 7.68 20.77 -13.13
CA LEU A 9 8.30 20.44 -11.84
C LEU A 9 7.38 20.76 -10.64
N PRO A 10 6.69 21.91 -10.57
CA PRO A 10 5.79 22.19 -9.45
C PRO A 10 4.65 21.17 -9.34
N ALA A 11 4.02 20.81 -10.46
CA ALA A 11 2.95 19.82 -10.48
C ALA A 11 3.46 18.44 -10.06
N PHE A 12 4.62 18.02 -10.59
CA PHE A 12 5.29 16.79 -10.18
C PHE A 12 5.52 16.75 -8.66
N LEU A 13 6.10 17.81 -8.08
CA LEU A 13 6.39 17.86 -6.64
C LEU A 13 5.11 17.74 -5.81
N VAL A 14 4.03 18.42 -6.22
CA VAL A 14 2.77 18.38 -5.49
C VAL A 14 2.15 16.97 -5.51
N TYR A 15 2.06 16.33 -6.68
CA TYR A 15 1.54 14.96 -6.76
C TYR A 15 2.44 13.94 -6.06
N PHE A 16 3.76 14.07 -6.21
CA PHE A 16 4.73 13.17 -5.57
C PHE A 16 4.71 13.30 -4.04
N CYS A 17 4.70 14.52 -3.50
CA CYS A 17 4.55 14.74 -2.06
C CYS A 17 3.20 14.23 -1.55
N THR A 18 2.11 14.43 -2.30
CA THR A 18 0.78 13.92 -1.96
C THR A 18 0.79 12.38 -1.88
N ALA A 19 1.40 11.73 -2.86
CA ALA A 19 1.56 10.28 -2.89
C ALA A 19 2.38 9.75 -1.70
N ILE A 20 3.49 10.42 -1.37
CA ILE A 20 4.30 10.08 -0.19
C ILE A 20 3.47 10.21 1.10
N ILE A 21 2.72 11.30 1.25
CA ILE A 21 1.84 11.49 2.41
C ILE A 21 0.81 10.35 2.50
N ALA A 22 0.20 9.97 1.38
CA ALA A 22 -0.74 8.84 1.33
C ALA A 22 -0.06 7.51 1.71
N VAL A 23 1.15 7.24 1.22
CA VAL A 23 1.94 6.04 1.56
C VAL A 23 2.29 6.01 3.04
N VAL A 24 2.76 7.13 3.61
CA VAL A 24 3.08 7.23 5.04
C VAL A 24 1.83 7.04 5.89
N ALA A 25 0.70 7.62 5.49
CA ALA A 25 -0.58 7.42 6.15
C ALA A 25 -1.02 5.95 6.08
N TYR A 26 -0.89 5.31 4.92
CA TYR A 26 -1.17 3.89 4.77
C TYR A 26 -0.29 3.03 5.69
N LEU A 27 1.03 3.23 5.70
CA LEU A 27 1.94 2.48 6.60
C LEU A 27 1.56 2.70 8.07
N PHE A 28 1.27 3.94 8.47
CA PHE A 28 0.86 4.26 9.83
C PHE A 28 -0.45 3.57 10.22
N VAL A 29 -1.46 3.59 9.36
CA VAL A 29 -2.75 2.94 9.67
C VAL A 29 -2.60 1.43 9.64
N TYR A 30 -1.96 0.88 8.61
CA TYR A 30 -1.79 -0.55 8.42
C TYR A 30 -1.08 -1.20 9.62
N THR A 31 0.07 -0.66 10.02
CA THR A 31 0.87 -1.16 11.16
C THR A 31 0.20 -1.00 12.53
N ARG A 32 -0.88 -0.20 12.62
CA ARG A 32 -1.71 -0.08 13.83
C ARG A 32 -2.89 -1.04 13.83
N VAL A 33 -3.37 -1.42 12.65
CA VAL A 33 -4.44 -2.41 12.48
C VAL A 33 -3.90 -3.83 12.60
N THR A 34 -2.67 -4.07 12.14
CA THR A 34 -2.00 -5.35 12.29
C THR A 34 -1.52 -5.55 13.75
N PRO A 35 -1.75 -6.71 14.36
CA PRO A 35 -1.45 -6.95 15.78
C PRO A 35 0.03 -7.27 16.06
N HIS A 36 0.88 -7.28 15.03
CA HIS A 36 2.31 -7.59 15.14
C HIS A 36 3.10 -6.36 14.69
N ASN A 37 4.27 -6.17 15.27
CA ASN A 37 5.06 -4.95 15.07
C ASN A 37 6.00 -5.15 13.88
N GLU A 38 5.53 -4.90 12.65
CA GLU A 38 6.30 -5.26 11.44
C GLU A 38 7.68 -4.60 11.41
N PHE A 39 7.77 -3.32 11.79
CA PHE A 39 9.06 -2.62 11.79
C PHE A 39 10.04 -3.18 12.82
N GLN A 40 9.57 -3.74 13.92
CA GLN A 40 10.45 -4.41 14.88
C GLN A 40 10.96 -5.73 14.30
N LEU A 41 10.05 -6.55 13.76
CA LEU A 41 10.42 -7.81 13.10
C LEU A 41 11.41 -7.59 11.93
N ILE A 42 11.21 -6.54 11.13
CA ILE A 42 12.15 -6.17 10.06
C ILE A 42 13.52 -5.76 10.62
N ARG A 43 13.57 -5.03 11.74
CA ARG A 43 14.84 -4.68 12.42
C ARG A 43 15.53 -5.91 13.00
N ASP A 44 14.75 -6.89 13.45
CA ASP A 44 15.22 -8.19 13.94
C ASP A 44 15.58 -9.16 12.79
N ASN A 45 15.61 -8.66 11.55
CA ASN A 45 15.97 -9.38 10.33
C ASN A 45 15.03 -10.55 9.98
N ASP A 46 13.74 -10.42 10.31
CA ASP A 46 12.70 -11.36 9.91
C ASP A 46 12.26 -11.10 8.45
N PRO A 47 12.53 -12.02 7.51
CA PRO A 47 12.18 -11.83 6.11
C PRO A 47 10.67 -11.94 5.86
N ALA A 48 9.91 -12.63 6.70
CA ALA A 48 8.47 -12.80 6.54
C ALA A 48 7.76 -11.44 6.73
N ALA A 49 8.11 -10.69 7.78
CA ALA A 49 7.59 -9.36 8.00
C ALA A 49 7.94 -8.39 6.85
N ALA A 50 9.17 -8.44 6.35
CA ALA A 50 9.62 -7.61 5.23
C ALA A 50 8.85 -7.89 3.93
N ILE A 51 8.65 -9.17 3.60
CA ILE A 51 7.91 -9.59 2.40
C ILE A 51 6.44 -9.19 2.50
N ALA A 52 5.80 -9.47 3.64
CA ALA A 52 4.39 -9.15 3.85
C ALA A 52 4.13 -7.65 3.72
N LEU A 53 4.89 -6.82 4.46
CA LEU A 53 4.73 -5.37 4.45
C LEU A 53 5.12 -4.77 3.10
N GLY A 54 6.22 -5.24 2.50
CA GLY A 54 6.71 -4.73 1.22
C GLY A 54 5.74 -4.97 0.06
N LEU A 55 5.20 -6.19 -0.07
CA LEU A 55 4.20 -6.49 -1.10
C LEU A 55 2.86 -5.78 -0.82
N SER A 56 2.49 -5.62 0.45
CA SER A 56 1.28 -4.88 0.82
C SER A 56 1.40 -3.39 0.45
N LEU A 57 2.56 -2.79 0.70
CA LEU A 57 2.89 -1.43 0.28
C LEU A 57 2.86 -1.26 -1.24
N LEU A 58 3.42 -2.20 -2.01
CA LEU A 58 3.30 -2.18 -3.46
C LEU A 58 1.84 -2.28 -3.91
N GLY A 59 1.05 -3.12 -3.24
CA GLY A 59 -0.39 -3.23 -3.47
C GLY A 59 -1.11 -1.89 -3.28
N PHE A 60 -0.83 -1.16 -2.21
CA PHE A 60 -1.41 0.17 -1.99
C PHE A 60 -0.90 1.23 -2.97
N THR A 61 0.35 1.12 -3.42
CA THR A 61 0.95 2.10 -4.34
C THR A 61 0.29 2.06 -5.72
N LEU A 62 -0.13 0.90 -6.21
CA LEU A 62 -0.79 0.75 -7.51
C LEU A 62 -2.04 1.64 -7.69
N PRO A 63 -3.04 1.61 -6.79
CA PRO A 63 -4.19 2.49 -6.91
C PRO A 63 -3.82 3.97 -6.70
N VAL A 64 -2.81 4.30 -5.89
CA VAL A 64 -2.32 5.69 -5.80
C VAL A 64 -1.71 6.16 -7.13
N VAL A 65 -0.95 5.29 -7.82
CA VAL A 65 -0.44 5.58 -9.17
C VAL A 65 -1.60 5.79 -10.15
N SER A 66 -2.62 4.94 -10.11
CA SER A 66 -3.80 5.09 -10.95
C SER A 66 -4.57 6.38 -10.64
N ALA A 67 -4.71 6.73 -9.36
CA ALA A 67 -5.32 7.97 -8.93
C ALA A 67 -4.53 9.18 -9.46
N ILE A 68 -3.21 9.22 -9.35
CA ILE A 68 -2.40 10.33 -9.91
C ILE A 68 -2.57 10.44 -11.43
N ALA A 69 -2.67 9.31 -12.14
CA ALA A 69 -2.77 9.29 -13.59
C ALA A 69 -4.14 9.77 -14.11
N HIS A 70 -5.23 9.54 -13.36
CA HIS A 70 -6.60 9.79 -13.82
C HIS A 70 -7.36 10.87 -13.02
N SER A 71 -6.82 11.36 -11.91
CA SER A 71 -7.51 12.35 -11.08
C SER A 71 -7.59 13.71 -11.74
N ALA A 72 -8.75 14.36 -11.60
CA ALA A 72 -8.96 15.71 -12.11
C ALA A 72 -8.19 16.78 -11.31
N ASN A 73 -7.94 16.52 -10.03
CA ASN A 73 -7.19 17.40 -9.13
C ASN A 73 -6.60 16.62 -7.94
N ILE A 74 -5.83 17.31 -7.09
CA ILE A 74 -5.15 16.71 -5.92
C ILE A 74 -6.15 16.18 -4.88
N VAL A 75 -7.30 16.84 -4.73
CA VAL A 75 -8.33 16.42 -3.75
C VAL A 75 -8.94 15.10 -4.18
N ASP A 76 -9.23 14.94 -5.47
CA ASP A 76 -9.70 13.70 -6.08
C ASP A 76 -8.69 12.56 -5.88
N CYS A 77 -7.40 12.84 -6.10
CA CYS A 77 -6.32 11.88 -5.83
C CYS A 77 -6.26 11.45 -4.36
N LEU A 78 -6.47 12.38 -3.42
CA LEU A 78 -6.51 12.07 -1.99
C LEU A 78 -7.73 11.21 -1.62
N VAL A 79 -8.90 11.53 -2.17
CA VAL A 79 -10.13 10.74 -1.95
C VAL A 79 -9.92 9.30 -2.42
N TRP A 80 -9.39 9.11 -3.62
CA TRP A 80 -9.08 7.78 -4.14
C TRP A 80 -8.00 7.05 -3.35
N SER A 81 -6.99 7.77 -2.84
CA SER A 81 -5.98 7.19 -1.95
C SER A 81 -6.59 6.70 -0.63
N VAL A 82 -7.56 7.43 -0.07
CA VAL A 82 -8.29 7.00 1.13
C VAL A 82 -9.16 5.78 0.85
N ILE A 83 -9.87 5.75 -0.28
CA ILE A 83 -10.65 4.58 -0.71
C ILE A 83 -9.73 3.37 -0.86
N ALA A 84 -8.57 3.54 -1.50
CA ALA A 84 -7.59 2.49 -1.65
C ALA A 84 -7.05 1.96 -0.33
N LEU A 85 -6.83 2.84 0.64
CA LEU A 85 -6.41 2.46 1.98
C LEU A 85 -7.47 1.59 2.66
N ILE A 86 -8.75 1.98 2.58
CA ILE A 86 -9.86 1.21 3.12
C ILE A 86 -9.92 -0.17 2.48
N VAL A 87 -9.84 -0.26 1.15
CA VAL A 87 -9.82 -1.53 0.42
C VAL A 87 -8.65 -2.41 0.89
N GLN A 88 -7.45 -1.84 1.06
CA GLN A 88 -6.28 -2.59 1.51
C GLN A 88 -6.47 -3.20 2.91
N ILE A 89 -7.11 -2.46 3.81
CA ILE A 89 -7.44 -2.94 5.16
C ILE A 89 -8.50 -4.05 5.10
N VAL A 90 -9.54 -3.88 4.28
CA VAL A 90 -10.58 -4.91 4.09
C VAL A 90 -9.95 -6.21 3.56
N VAL A 91 -9.05 -6.10 2.59
CA VAL A 91 -8.31 -7.25 2.03
C VAL A 91 -7.49 -7.95 3.11
N TYR A 92 -6.79 -7.21 3.97
CA TYR A 92 -6.06 -7.81 5.10
C TYR A 92 -6.97 -8.69 5.98
N PHE A 93 -8.20 -8.24 6.28
CA PHE A 93 -9.15 -9.05 7.05
C PHE A 93 -9.68 -10.26 6.29
N ILE A 94 -9.96 -10.14 4.99
CA ILE A 94 -10.43 -11.24 4.16
C ILE A 94 -9.37 -12.35 4.06
N VAL A 95 -8.10 -11.97 3.90
CA VAL A 95 -6.98 -12.90 3.76
C VAL A 95 -6.75 -13.74 5.03
N LYS A 96 -7.21 -13.28 6.19
CA LYS A 96 -7.16 -14.03 7.47
C LYS A 96 -8.20 -15.15 7.57
N ILE A 97 -9.23 -15.15 6.72
CA ILE A 97 -10.28 -16.19 6.72
C ILE A 97 -9.69 -17.58 6.36
N PRO A 98 -8.94 -17.76 5.25
CA PRO A 98 -8.35 -19.05 4.91
C PRO A 98 -7.14 -19.42 5.80
N ILE A 99 -6.46 -18.41 6.36
CA ILE A 99 -5.28 -18.62 7.21
C ILE A 99 -5.51 -17.96 8.58
N PRO A 100 -6.08 -18.69 9.55
CA PRO A 100 -6.25 -18.18 10.90
C PRO A 100 -4.90 -17.91 11.56
N ASN A 101 -4.88 -16.98 12.51
CA ASN A 101 -3.67 -16.54 13.23
C ASN A 101 -2.54 -16.01 12.33
N LEU A 102 -2.86 -15.52 11.13
CA LEU A 102 -1.91 -15.04 10.13
C LEU A 102 -0.79 -14.15 10.69
N SER A 103 -1.13 -13.18 11.53
CA SER A 103 -0.14 -12.27 12.12
C SER A 103 0.79 -12.95 13.13
N ALA A 104 0.31 -13.92 13.90
CA ALA A 104 1.18 -14.71 14.78
C ALA A 104 2.13 -15.60 13.97
N ARG A 105 1.66 -16.16 12.85
CA ARG A 105 2.49 -16.95 11.93
C ARG A 105 3.58 -16.10 11.28
N ILE A 106 3.26 -14.88 10.86
CA ILE A 106 4.26 -13.94 10.33
C ILE A 106 5.27 -13.56 11.42
N ALA A 107 4.82 -13.29 12.65
CA ALA A 107 5.73 -13.03 13.77
C ALA A 107 6.59 -14.24 14.18
N ALA A 108 6.19 -15.46 13.80
CA ALA A 108 6.98 -16.67 13.95
C ALA A 108 7.93 -16.94 12.76
N GLY A 109 8.03 -16.02 11.80
CA GLY A 109 8.89 -16.13 10.63
C GLY A 109 8.35 -17.02 9.51
N GLU A 110 7.05 -17.34 9.51
CA GLU A 110 6.47 -18.20 8.49
C GLU A 110 6.29 -17.47 7.14
N LEU A 111 7.23 -17.72 6.23
CA LEU A 111 7.25 -17.11 4.89
C LEU A 111 5.99 -17.38 4.07
N ALA A 112 5.40 -18.58 4.14
CA ALA A 112 4.20 -18.91 3.37
C ALA A 112 3.02 -17.99 3.73
N SER A 113 2.84 -17.72 5.03
CA SER A 113 1.82 -16.80 5.54
C SER A 113 2.08 -15.36 5.10
N ALA A 114 3.34 -14.92 5.15
CA ALA A 114 3.73 -13.60 4.69
C ALA A 114 3.54 -13.39 3.19
N ILE A 115 3.95 -14.38 2.37
CA ILE A 115 3.80 -14.34 0.91
C ILE A 115 2.31 -14.32 0.54
N TRP A 116 1.49 -15.15 1.19
CA TRP A 116 0.04 -15.15 0.97
C TRP A 116 -0.58 -13.78 1.25
N LEU A 117 -0.24 -13.18 2.39
CA LEU A 117 -0.71 -11.86 2.76
C LEU A 117 -0.28 -10.80 1.75
N GLY A 118 1.02 -10.76 1.47
CA GLY A 118 1.63 -9.79 0.57
C GLY A 118 1.06 -9.86 -0.84
N LEU A 119 0.99 -11.05 -1.43
CA LEU A 119 0.50 -11.23 -2.81
C LEU A 119 -1.00 -11.00 -2.93
N ALA A 120 -1.80 -11.42 -1.95
CA ALA A 120 -3.24 -11.14 -1.97
C ALA A 120 -3.50 -9.62 -1.88
N SER A 121 -2.73 -8.93 -1.04
CA SER A 121 -2.74 -7.48 -0.93
C SER A 121 -2.35 -6.81 -2.25
N LEU A 122 -1.27 -7.28 -2.90
CA LEU A 122 -0.81 -6.78 -4.19
C LEU A 122 -1.86 -6.98 -5.30
N ALA A 123 -2.44 -8.18 -5.39
CA ALA A 123 -3.46 -8.51 -6.37
C ALA A 123 -4.71 -7.62 -6.21
N ALA A 124 -5.19 -7.44 -4.98
CA ALA A 124 -6.33 -6.57 -4.72
C ALA A 124 -6.02 -5.10 -5.03
N GLY A 125 -4.81 -4.64 -4.73
CA GLY A 125 -4.32 -3.32 -5.11
C GLY A 125 -4.32 -3.09 -6.62
N ALA A 126 -3.86 -4.08 -7.39
CA ALA A 126 -3.89 -4.04 -8.86
C ALA A 126 -5.33 -3.96 -9.41
N LEU A 127 -6.26 -4.75 -8.86
CA LEU A 127 -7.68 -4.69 -9.26
C LEU A 127 -8.32 -3.35 -8.92
N ASN A 128 -7.99 -2.80 -7.75
CA ASN A 128 -8.45 -1.48 -7.34
C ASN A 128 -7.92 -0.39 -8.26
N ALA A 129 -6.63 -0.45 -8.62
CA ALA A 129 -6.01 0.47 -9.57
C ALA A 129 -6.70 0.45 -10.94
N ALA A 130 -7.01 -0.74 -11.46
CA ALA A 130 -7.70 -0.90 -12.73
C ALA A 130 -9.14 -0.36 -12.70
N SER A 131 -9.79 -0.42 -11.53
CA SER A 131 -11.16 0.05 -11.34
C SER A 131 -11.27 1.59 -11.25
N MET A 132 -10.14 2.29 -11.10
CA MET A 132 -10.07 3.76 -11.12
C MET A 132 -9.83 4.33 -12.52
N ILE A 133 -9.72 3.48 -13.55
CA ILE A 133 -9.55 3.88 -14.94
C ILE A 133 -10.95 4.06 -15.53
N TYR A 134 -11.42 5.30 -15.68
CA TYR A 134 -12.71 5.65 -16.28
C TYR A 134 -12.62 6.89 -17.16
#